data_AF-A0A9W7KPS6-F1
#
_entry.id   AF-A0A9W7KPS6-F1
#
_cell.length_a   1.000
_cell.length_b   1.000
_cell.length_c   1.000
_cell.angle_alpha   90.00
_cell.angle_beta   90.00
_cell.angle_gamma   90.00
#
_symmetry.space_group_name_H-M   'P 1'
#
loop_
_entity.id
_entity.type
_entity.pdbx_description
1 polymer ?
#
loop_
_entity_poly.entity_id
_entity_poly.type
_entity_poly.pdbx_seq_one_letter_code
_entity_poly.pdbx_strand_id
1 'polypeptide(L)'
;MDATSFYTPRLSAGLGLVPETGRLLELWQPGMTPPDLLKAAMDSGAFPSMSARRLRNVVAEAFAPRFLTEDGGPARFLKALQGRIAAADFRHLLLVYTCRANPVLADFIRDVYWARYAAGLDIVLKDDAHAFISRAVADGRTRARWSDTTILRVSQYVLGACADFGLVGPMRGAGRVILPFRITPIVASFLAHDLHFRGLGDNSVVQHPDWMLFGLYPEDTLGEMKRLAMKGQFILQSAGGMAHIAWKLKSMEELPDVLAAG
;
A
#
# COMPACT_ATOMS: atom_id res chain seq x y z
N MET A 1 3.29 18.26 -7.32
CA MET A 1 4.71 17.94 -7.08
C MET A 1 4.85 17.65 -5.60
N ASP A 2 4.71 16.39 -5.21
CA ASP A 2 5.03 16.00 -3.84
C ASP A 2 6.54 16.14 -3.65
N ALA A 3 6.95 16.68 -2.50
CA ALA A 3 8.36 16.72 -2.10
C ALA A 3 8.91 15.29 -2.22
N THR A 4 9.96 15.11 -3.02
CA THR A 4 10.57 13.80 -3.28
C THR A 4 10.98 13.16 -1.96
N SER A 5 10.17 12.23 -1.46
CA SER A 5 10.43 11.58 -0.19
C SER A 5 11.59 10.62 -0.36
N PHE A 6 12.66 10.84 0.40
CA PHE A 6 13.86 10.00 0.35
C PHE A 6 13.53 8.56 0.71
N TYR A 7 14.17 7.63 0.02
CA TYR A 7 14.15 6.22 0.37
C TYR A 7 14.84 5.99 1.71
N THR A 8 14.22 5.13 2.51
CA THR A 8 14.72 4.74 3.83
C THR A 8 14.75 3.21 3.91
N PRO A 9 15.61 2.62 4.75
CA PRO A 9 15.64 1.18 4.94
C PRO A 9 14.43 0.67 5.76
N ARG A 10 13.49 1.52 6.19
CA ARG A 10 12.41 1.18 7.14
C ARG A 10 11.50 0.03 6.70
N LEU A 11 11.39 -0.25 5.40
CA LEU A 11 10.69 -1.44 4.92
C LEU A 11 11.22 -2.74 5.55
N SER A 12 12.50 -2.75 5.98
CA SER A 12 13.12 -3.85 6.74
C SER A 12 12.43 -4.19 8.05
N ALA A 13 11.80 -3.19 8.68
CA ALA A 13 11.15 -3.37 9.95
C ALA A 13 9.87 -4.18 9.82
N GLY A 14 9.31 -4.38 8.63
CA GLY A 14 7.99 -4.96 8.57
C GLY A 14 7.42 -5.33 7.22
N LEU A 15 8.17 -5.39 6.12
CA LEU A 15 7.70 -5.92 4.82
C LEU A 15 6.20 -5.64 4.57
N GLY A 16 5.37 -6.66 4.38
CA GLY A 16 3.91 -6.55 4.39
C GLY A 16 3.26 -6.64 5.79
N LEU A 17 3.70 -7.56 6.67
CA LEU A 17 3.13 -7.80 8.02
C LEU A 17 1.59 -7.93 8.04
N VAL A 18 1.00 -8.59 7.06
CA VAL A 18 -0.47 -8.64 6.91
C VAL A 18 -1.15 -9.26 8.15
N PRO A 19 -0.73 -10.43 8.67
CA PRO A 19 -1.36 -11.01 9.86
C PRO A 19 -1.12 -10.19 11.13
N GLU A 20 0.08 -9.66 11.31
CA GLU A 20 0.43 -8.86 12.49
C GLU A 20 -0.33 -7.54 12.51
N THR A 21 -0.50 -6.92 11.35
CA THR A 21 -1.28 -5.68 11.21
C THR A 21 -2.73 -5.90 11.63
N GLY A 22 -3.36 -7.02 11.22
CA GLY A 22 -4.72 -7.34 11.65
C GLY A 22 -4.86 -7.46 13.19
N ARG A 23 -3.90 -8.13 13.84
CA ARG A 23 -3.88 -8.24 15.32
C ARG A 23 -3.63 -6.90 16.01
N LEU A 24 -2.73 -6.08 15.47
CA LEU A 24 -2.47 -4.75 16.00
C LEU A 24 -3.68 -3.82 15.83
N LEU A 25 -4.41 -3.93 14.72
CA LEU A 25 -5.67 -3.20 14.51
C LEU A 25 -6.75 -3.62 15.52
N GLU A 26 -6.85 -4.91 15.87
CA GLU A 26 -7.77 -5.39 16.91
C GLU A 26 -7.49 -4.77 18.28
N LEU A 27 -6.21 -4.66 18.65
CA LEU A 27 -5.77 -4.09 19.92
C LEU A 27 -5.85 -2.57 19.96
N TRP A 28 -5.56 -1.89 18.85
CA TRP A 28 -5.51 -0.44 18.78
C TRP A 28 -6.88 0.19 19.03
N GLN A 29 -6.88 1.29 19.77
CA GLN A 29 -8.05 2.15 20.02
C GLN A 29 -7.70 3.60 19.67
N PRO A 30 -8.68 4.41 19.23
CA PRO A 30 -8.46 5.84 19.00
C PRO A 30 -7.78 6.52 20.20
N GLY A 31 -6.73 7.29 19.92
CA GLY A 31 -5.92 7.96 20.94
C GLY A 31 -4.72 7.17 21.48
N MET A 32 -4.62 5.86 21.20
CA MET A 32 -3.42 5.09 21.58
C MET A 32 -2.19 5.55 20.82
N THR A 33 -1.13 5.88 21.55
CA THR A 33 0.20 6.15 20.99
C THR A 33 0.93 4.85 20.63
N PRO A 34 2.02 4.87 19.84
CA PRO A 34 2.80 3.67 19.58
C PRO A 34 3.32 2.96 20.86
N PRO A 35 3.78 3.67 21.91
CA PRO A 35 4.06 3.05 23.21
C PRO A 35 2.86 2.35 23.86
N ASP A 36 1.66 2.96 23.82
CA ASP A 36 0.45 2.36 24.40
C ASP A 36 0.05 1.09 23.65
N LEU A 37 0.08 1.13 22.32
CA LEU A 37 -0.21 -0.04 21.48
C LEU A 37 0.82 -1.15 21.70
N LEU A 38 2.11 -0.81 21.85
CA LEU A 38 3.14 -1.78 22.15
C LEU A 38 2.88 -2.46 23.50
N LYS A 39 2.51 -1.68 24.52
CA LYS A 39 2.16 -2.22 25.85
C LYS A 39 0.98 -3.17 25.74
N ALA A 40 -0.12 -2.76 25.10
CA ALA A 40 -1.28 -3.61 24.87
C ALA A 40 -0.93 -4.90 24.10
N ALA A 41 -0.07 -4.81 23.08
CA ALA A 41 0.40 -5.95 22.31
C ALA A 41 1.24 -6.93 23.15
N MET A 42 2.11 -6.43 24.01
CA MET A 42 2.88 -7.26 24.95
C MET A 42 1.97 -7.95 25.98
N ASP A 43 1.01 -7.22 26.54
CA ASP A 43 0.10 -7.72 27.57
C ASP A 43 -0.93 -8.74 27.01
N SER A 44 -1.26 -8.64 25.71
CA SER A 44 -2.25 -9.50 25.06
C SER A 44 -1.81 -10.95 24.85
N GLY A 45 -0.49 -11.21 24.79
CA GLY A 45 0.04 -12.51 24.35
C GLY A 45 -0.20 -12.86 22.88
N ALA A 46 -0.72 -11.95 22.05
CA ALA A 46 -1.12 -12.21 20.66
C ALA A 46 0.05 -12.41 19.66
N PHE A 47 1.30 -12.25 20.11
CA PHE A 47 2.52 -12.33 19.29
C PHE A 47 3.55 -13.33 19.85
N PRO A 48 3.19 -14.62 20.07
CA PRO A 48 4.05 -15.58 20.77
C PRO A 48 5.34 -15.93 20.01
N SER A 49 5.34 -15.77 18.69
CA SER A 49 6.51 -16.05 17.83
C SER A 49 7.47 -14.86 17.67
N MET A 50 7.16 -13.70 18.26
CA MET A 50 7.97 -12.49 18.12
C MET A 50 8.63 -12.12 19.45
N SER A 51 9.93 -11.87 19.43
CA SER A 51 10.60 -11.27 20.58
C SER A 51 10.05 -9.86 20.88
N ALA A 52 10.11 -9.43 22.14
CA ALA A 52 9.68 -8.08 22.54
C ALA A 52 10.40 -6.97 21.74
N ARG A 53 11.70 -7.16 21.44
CA ARG A 53 12.45 -6.25 20.57
C ARG A 53 11.87 -6.20 19.16
N ARG A 54 11.53 -7.36 18.58
CA ARG A 54 10.95 -7.43 17.24
C ARG A 54 9.56 -6.78 17.19
N LEU A 55 8.72 -7.03 18.20
CA LEU A 55 7.41 -6.40 18.32
C LEU A 55 7.50 -4.87 18.44
N ARG A 56 8.44 -4.36 19.25
CA ARG A 56 8.72 -2.91 19.32
C ARG A 56 9.04 -2.32 17.95
N ASN A 57 9.94 -2.95 17.19
CA ASN A 57 10.29 -2.47 15.86
C ASN A 57 9.08 -2.52 14.90
N VAL A 58 8.27 -3.58 14.96
CA VAL A 58 7.05 -3.68 14.16
C VAL A 58 6.08 -2.54 14.49
N VAL A 59 5.81 -2.28 15.77
CA VAL A 59 4.89 -1.21 16.17
C VAL A 59 5.43 0.16 15.78
N ALA A 60 6.68 0.47 16.13
CA ALA A 60 7.25 1.81 15.99
C ALA A 60 7.70 2.16 14.56
N GLU A 61 8.24 1.19 13.81
CA GLU A 61 8.88 1.45 12.51
C GLU A 61 8.06 0.96 11.32
N ALA A 62 7.05 0.10 11.53
CA ALA A 62 6.17 -0.39 10.47
C ALA A 62 4.71 0.04 10.67
N PHE A 63 4.05 -0.38 11.74
CA PHE A 63 2.62 -0.14 11.94
C PHE A 63 2.29 1.35 12.12
N ALA A 64 2.94 2.02 13.08
CA ALA A 64 2.68 3.43 13.38
C ALA A 64 2.85 4.36 12.16
N PRO A 65 3.98 4.34 11.42
CA PRO A 65 4.13 5.23 10.27
C PRO A 65 3.22 4.91 9.08
N ARG A 66 2.60 3.71 9.05
CA ARG A 66 1.66 3.31 7.99
C ARG A 66 0.21 3.66 8.34
N PHE A 67 -0.17 3.49 9.60
CA PHE A 67 -1.59 3.44 9.98
C PHE A 67 -2.00 4.42 11.08
N LEU A 68 -1.04 4.98 11.83
CA LEU A 68 -1.30 5.97 12.89
C LEU A 68 -1.06 7.41 12.43
N THR A 69 -1.01 7.64 11.12
CA THR A 69 -1.02 8.98 10.50
C THR A 69 -2.42 9.58 10.58
N GLU A 70 -2.53 10.90 10.41
CA GLU A 70 -3.84 11.61 10.37
C GLU A 70 -4.72 11.23 11.59
N ASP A 71 -4.12 11.32 12.77
CA ASP A 71 -4.71 10.93 14.06
C ASP A 71 -5.27 9.50 14.10
N GLY A 72 -4.68 8.57 13.33
CA GLY A 72 -5.11 7.18 13.23
C GLY A 72 -6.27 6.94 12.27
N GLY A 73 -6.53 7.85 11.33
CA GLY A 73 -7.54 7.70 10.28
C GLY A 73 -7.46 6.35 9.55
N PRO A 74 -6.29 5.96 8.99
CA PRO A 74 -6.13 4.68 8.33
C PRO A 74 -6.41 3.48 9.24
N ALA A 75 -5.94 3.51 10.50
CA ALA A 75 -6.21 2.44 11.46
C ALA A 75 -7.70 2.31 11.78
N ARG A 76 -8.42 3.43 11.98
CA ARG A 76 -9.88 3.42 12.16
C ARG A 76 -10.58 2.80 10.94
N PHE A 77 -10.23 3.25 9.75
CA PHE A 77 -10.84 2.80 8.51
C PHE A 77 -10.63 1.29 8.28
N LEU A 78 -9.38 0.82 8.40
CA LEU A 78 -9.04 -0.59 8.23
C LEU A 78 -9.70 -1.46 9.31
N LYS A 79 -9.69 -1.02 10.57
CA LYS A 79 -10.36 -1.74 11.67
C LYS A 79 -11.87 -1.88 11.42
N ALA A 80 -12.52 -0.85 10.86
CA ALA A 80 -13.93 -0.88 10.52
C ALA A 80 -14.28 -1.84 9.36
N LEU A 81 -13.30 -2.24 8.54
CA LEU A 81 -13.45 -3.17 7.41
C LEU A 81 -13.00 -4.61 7.75
N GLN A 82 -12.23 -4.79 8.82
CA GLN A 82 -11.65 -6.08 9.17
C GLN A 82 -12.74 -7.14 9.36
N GLY A 83 -12.65 -8.23 8.60
CA GLY A 83 -13.64 -9.32 8.59
C GLY A 83 -14.94 -9.03 7.82
N ARG A 84 -15.10 -7.83 7.24
CA ARG A 84 -16.30 -7.43 6.47
C ARG A 84 -16.08 -7.40 4.96
N ILE A 85 -14.84 -7.50 4.50
CA ILE A 85 -14.46 -7.60 3.09
C ILE A 85 -13.55 -8.82 2.88
N ALA A 86 -13.35 -9.21 1.62
CA ALA A 86 -12.46 -10.33 1.32
C ALA A 86 -11.02 -10.04 1.80
N ALA A 87 -10.34 -11.08 2.29
CA ALA A 87 -8.96 -10.94 2.79
C ALA A 87 -7.98 -10.41 1.73
N ALA A 88 -8.23 -10.71 0.45
CA ALA A 88 -7.44 -10.17 -0.66
C ALA A 88 -7.60 -8.65 -0.82
N ASP A 89 -8.83 -8.13 -0.69
CA ASP A 89 -9.10 -6.69 -0.75
C ASP A 89 -8.47 -5.98 0.44
N PHE A 90 -8.65 -6.52 1.65
CA PHE A 90 -8.02 -5.99 2.86
C PHE A 90 -6.49 -5.90 2.70
N ARG A 91 -5.87 -6.96 2.17
CA ARG A 91 -4.42 -6.98 1.86
C ARG A 91 -4.02 -5.91 0.84
N HIS A 92 -4.84 -5.65 -0.18
CA HIS A 92 -4.58 -4.57 -1.15
C HIS A 92 -4.71 -3.18 -0.51
N LEU A 93 -5.62 -2.99 0.45
CA LEU A 93 -5.69 -1.74 1.22
C LEU A 93 -4.40 -1.52 2.05
N LEU A 94 -3.92 -2.58 2.71
CA LEU A 94 -2.64 -2.53 3.43
C LEU A 94 -1.46 -2.21 2.50
N LEU A 95 -1.47 -2.73 1.26
CA LEU A 95 -0.45 -2.41 0.25
C LEU A 95 -0.40 -0.91 -0.04
N VAL A 96 -1.56 -0.26 -0.25
CA VAL A 96 -1.62 1.18 -0.56
C VAL A 96 -0.98 2.00 0.56
N TYR A 97 -1.41 1.81 1.81
CA TYR A 97 -0.83 2.53 2.96
C TYR A 97 0.66 2.20 3.16
N THR A 98 1.06 0.95 2.92
CA THR A 98 2.47 0.55 3.01
C THR A 98 3.32 1.25 1.95
N CYS A 99 2.83 1.37 0.71
CA CYS A 99 3.49 2.06 -0.38
C CYS A 99 3.62 3.56 -0.12
N ARG A 100 2.57 4.20 0.41
CA ARG A 100 2.61 5.62 0.80
C ARG A 100 3.64 5.90 1.88
N ALA A 101 3.77 5.01 2.87
CA ALA A 101 4.80 5.12 3.91
C ALA A 101 6.20 4.70 3.43
N ASN A 102 6.31 3.95 2.32
CA ASN A 102 7.55 3.40 1.80
C ASN A 102 7.66 3.65 0.28
N PRO A 103 8.06 4.85 -0.16
CA PRO A 103 8.15 5.21 -1.58
C PRO A 103 9.00 4.24 -2.40
N VAL A 104 10.04 3.65 -1.80
CA VAL A 104 10.89 2.64 -2.44
C VAL A 104 10.12 1.40 -2.90
N LEU A 105 9.08 0.99 -2.15
CA LEU A 105 8.22 -0.13 -2.54
C LEU A 105 7.26 0.31 -3.66
N ALA A 106 6.66 1.50 -3.51
CA ALA A 106 5.71 2.04 -4.47
C ALA A 106 6.35 2.16 -5.86
N ASP A 107 7.54 2.77 -5.92
CA ASP A 107 8.27 3.00 -7.16
C ASP A 107 8.82 1.69 -7.73
N PHE A 108 9.27 0.74 -6.90
CA PHE A 108 9.65 -0.60 -7.39
C PHE A 108 8.46 -1.29 -8.09
N ILE A 109 7.26 -1.18 -7.52
CA ILE A 109 6.04 -1.74 -8.14
C ILE A 109 5.75 -1.05 -9.48
N ARG A 110 5.73 0.29 -9.49
CA ARG A 110 5.41 1.09 -10.69
C ARG A 110 6.43 0.90 -11.81
N ASP A 111 7.72 0.95 -11.49
CA ASP A 111 8.79 1.11 -12.47
C ASP A 111 9.43 -0.22 -12.87
N VAL A 112 9.41 -1.23 -12.00
CA VAL A 112 10.07 -2.52 -12.23
C VAL A 112 9.07 -3.64 -12.40
N TYR A 113 8.18 -3.85 -11.43
CA TYR A 113 7.22 -4.95 -11.48
C TYR A 113 6.31 -4.86 -12.71
N TRP A 114 5.65 -3.71 -12.91
CA TRP A 114 4.76 -3.53 -14.06
C TRP A 114 5.49 -3.50 -15.39
N ALA A 115 6.72 -2.99 -15.45
CA ALA A 115 7.55 -3.05 -16.65
C ALA A 115 7.84 -4.50 -17.08
N ARG A 116 8.15 -5.40 -16.13
CA ARG A 116 8.34 -6.81 -16.46
C ARG A 116 7.05 -7.51 -16.87
N TYR A 117 5.95 -7.23 -16.15
CA TYR A 117 4.64 -7.77 -16.52
C TYR A 117 4.23 -7.34 -17.94
N ALA A 118 4.36 -6.05 -18.27
CA ALA A 118 4.03 -5.51 -19.59
C ALA A 118 4.92 -6.08 -20.71
N ALA A 119 6.16 -6.47 -20.40
CA ALA A 119 7.05 -7.16 -21.32
C ALA A 119 6.70 -8.65 -21.53
N GLY A 120 5.58 -9.14 -20.97
CA GLY A 120 5.14 -10.53 -21.09
C GLY A 120 5.98 -11.51 -20.26
N LEU A 121 6.79 -11.00 -19.32
CA LEU A 121 7.62 -11.83 -18.46
C LEU A 121 6.81 -12.32 -17.27
N ASP A 122 7.14 -13.50 -16.80
CA ASP A 122 6.43 -14.19 -15.72
C ASP A 122 7.29 -14.30 -14.43
N ILE A 123 8.43 -13.60 -14.39
CA ILE A 123 9.35 -13.55 -13.25
C ILE A 123 9.87 -12.13 -13.01
N VAL A 124 9.90 -11.71 -11.75
CA VAL A 124 10.73 -10.59 -11.26
C VAL A 124 12.02 -11.13 -10.65
N LEU A 125 13.17 -10.74 -11.21
CA LEU A 125 14.47 -11.24 -10.78
C LEU A 125 14.95 -10.53 -9.51
N LYS A 126 15.77 -11.22 -8.73
CA LYS A 126 16.49 -10.58 -7.61
C LYS A 126 17.39 -9.45 -8.11
N ASP A 127 18.01 -9.62 -9.28
CA ASP A 127 18.90 -8.63 -9.87
C ASP A 127 18.14 -7.38 -10.32
N ASP A 128 16.86 -7.48 -10.70
CA ASP A 128 16.02 -6.31 -11.00
C ASP A 128 15.87 -5.42 -9.75
N ALA A 129 15.58 -6.05 -8.59
CA ALA A 129 15.50 -5.35 -7.32
C ALA A 129 16.85 -4.75 -6.91
N HIS A 130 17.94 -5.51 -7.08
CA HIS A 130 19.28 -5.03 -6.75
C HIS A 130 19.70 -3.84 -7.63
N ALA A 131 19.48 -3.93 -8.94
CA ALA A 131 19.77 -2.86 -9.89
C ALA A 131 18.95 -1.60 -9.59
N PHE A 132 17.65 -1.76 -9.31
CA PHE A 132 16.76 -0.65 -8.94
C PHE A 132 17.26 0.08 -7.69
N ILE A 133 17.57 -0.63 -6.61
CA ILE A 133 18.06 -0.01 -5.36
C ILE A 133 19.44 0.61 -5.54
N SER A 134 20.35 -0.09 -6.24
CA SER A 134 21.70 0.42 -6.51
C SER A 134 21.65 1.73 -7.29
N ARG A 135 20.80 1.80 -8.32
CA ARG A 135 20.58 3.00 -9.12
C ARG A 135 19.95 4.12 -8.29
N ALA A 136 18.94 3.82 -7.48
CA ALA A 136 18.31 4.82 -6.61
C ALA A 136 19.31 5.45 -5.62
N VAL A 137 20.26 4.67 -5.08
CA VAL A 137 21.34 5.20 -4.24
C VAL A 137 22.29 6.08 -5.04
N ALA A 138 22.68 5.66 -6.25
CA ALA A 138 23.54 6.43 -7.14
C ALA A 138 22.91 7.77 -7.58
N ASP A 139 21.60 7.76 -7.82
CA ASP A 139 20.80 8.93 -8.24
C ASP A 139 20.43 9.86 -7.06
N GLY A 140 20.93 9.59 -5.85
CA GLY A 140 20.69 10.45 -4.68
C GLY A 140 19.28 10.36 -4.11
N ARG A 141 18.52 9.29 -4.38
CA ARG A 141 17.17 9.08 -3.82
C ARG A 141 17.19 8.70 -2.34
N THR A 142 18.36 8.56 -1.72
CA THR A 142 18.55 8.29 -0.29
C THR A 142 19.21 9.47 0.40
N ARG A 143 18.88 9.72 1.69
CA ARG A 143 19.52 10.82 2.46
C ARG A 143 21.02 10.63 2.67
N ALA A 144 21.47 9.38 2.71
CA ALA A 144 22.86 9.01 2.86
C ALA A 144 23.18 7.86 1.91
N ARG A 145 24.44 7.75 1.51
CA ARG A 145 24.90 6.59 0.74
C ARG A 145 24.74 5.32 1.59
N TRP A 146 24.10 4.32 1.03
CA TRP A 146 23.94 3.01 1.68
C TRP A 146 25.15 2.13 1.41
N SER A 147 25.47 1.25 2.37
CA SER A 147 26.46 0.18 2.14
C SER A 147 25.88 -0.92 1.26
N ASP A 148 26.73 -1.74 0.67
CA ASP A 148 26.33 -2.88 -0.17
C ASP A 148 25.41 -3.83 0.60
N THR A 149 25.68 -4.07 1.88
CA THR A 149 24.82 -4.87 2.76
C THR A 149 23.42 -4.26 2.91
N THR A 150 23.31 -2.93 3.04
CA THR A 150 22.02 -2.24 3.12
C THR A 150 21.29 -2.30 1.79
N ILE A 151 21.98 -2.10 0.66
CA ILE A 151 21.42 -2.22 -0.69
C ILE A 151 20.84 -3.62 -0.92
N LEU A 152 21.65 -4.66 -0.69
CA LEU A 152 21.23 -6.06 -0.84
C LEU A 152 20.00 -6.35 0.02
N ARG A 153 20.03 -5.90 1.27
CA ARG A 153 18.96 -6.11 2.23
C ARG A 153 17.65 -5.42 1.80
N VAL A 154 17.69 -4.15 1.39
CA VAL A 154 16.48 -3.44 0.91
C VAL A 154 15.95 -4.07 -0.38
N SER A 155 16.83 -4.54 -1.25
CA SER A 155 16.46 -5.26 -2.50
C SER A 155 15.67 -6.53 -2.20
N GLN A 156 16.10 -7.32 -1.20
CA GLN A 156 15.35 -8.50 -0.74
C GLN A 156 14.00 -8.12 -0.13
N TYR A 157 13.93 -6.98 0.56
CA TYR A 157 12.72 -6.54 1.25
C TYR A 157 11.65 -5.98 0.33
N VAL A 158 12.01 -5.25 -0.74
CA VAL A 158 11.00 -4.83 -1.74
C VAL A 158 10.37 -6.05 -2.41
N LEU A 159 11.17 -7.06 -2.76
CA LEU A 159 10.67 -8.29 -3.37
C LEU A 159 9.90 -9.16 -2.36
N GLY A 160 10.31 -9.19 -1.10
CA GLY A 160 9.60 -9.84 0.00
C GLY A 160 8.22 -9.20 0.26
N ALA A 161 8.15 -7.87 0.31
CA ALA A 161 6.88 -7.16 0.46
C ALA A 161 5.94 -7.41 -0.73
N CYS A 162 6.46 -7.47 -1.96
CA CYS A 162 5.65 -7.85 -3.12
C CYS A 162 5.04 -9.26 -2.96
N ALA A 163 5.77 -10.19 -2.34
CA ALA A 163 5.24 -11.52 -2.04
C ALA A 163 4.16 -11.48 -0.95
N ASP A 164 4.40 -10.73 0.14
CA ASP A 164 3.43 -10.57 1.24
C ASP A 164 2.10 -9.99 0.75
N PHE A 165 2.13 -9.10 -0.24
CA PHE A 165 0.93 -8.48 -0.84
C PHE A 165 0.33 -9.26 -2.02
N GLY A 166 0.96 -10.36 -2.45
CA GLY A 166 0.43 -11.25 -3.49
C GLY A 166 0.70 -10.80 -4.93
N LEU A 167 1.65 -9.89 -5.15
CA LEU A 167 2.09 -9.52 -6.50
C LEU A 167 2.96 -10.61 -7.14
N VAL A 168 3.78 -11.28 -6.32
CA VAL A 168 4.69 -12.34 -6.72
C VAL A 168 4.57 -13.56 -5.82
N GLY A 169 4.86 -14.73 -6.36
CA GLY A 169 4.71 -16.02 -5.72
C GLY A 169 6.04 -16.64 -5.28
N PRO A 170 6.11 -17.99 -5.31
CA PRO A 170 7.32 -18.73 -4.97
C PRO A 170 8.53 -18.35 -5.82
N MET A 171 9.71 -18.67 -5.30
CA MET A 171 10.96 -18.57 -6.05
C MET A 171 10.96 -19.55 -7.22
N ARG A 172 11.38 -19.07 -8.39
CA ARG A 172 11.69 -19.89 -9.57
C ARG A 172 12.98 -19.38 -10.19
N GLY A 173 14.02 -20.20 -10.14
CA GLY A 173 15.37 -19.79 -10.53
C GLY A 173 15.85 -18.58 -9.73
N ALA A 174 16.32 -17.54 -10.43
CA ALA A 174 16.88 -16.33 -9.83
C ALA A 174 15.84 -15.28 -9.40
N GLY A 175 14.53 -15.56 -9.53
CA GLY A 175 13.47 -14.59 -9.23
C GLY A 175 12.20 -15.20 -8.64
N ARG A 176 11.15 -14.40 -8.53
CA ARG A 176 9.82 -14.82 -8.09
C ARG A 176 8.82 -14.78 -9.23
N VAL A 177 7.94 -15.77 -9.28
CA VAL A 177 6.88 -15.86 -10.30
C VAL A 177 5.90 -14.69 -10.13
N ILE A 178 5.53 -14.01 -11.20
CA ILE A 178 4.49 -12.98 -11.17
C ILE A 178 3.13 -13.64 -11.03
N LEU A 179 2.32 -13.19 -10.08
CA LEU A 179 0.97 -13.68 -9.88
C LEU A 179 -0.05 -12.79 -10.61
N PRO A 180 -1.23 -13.30 -10.99
CA PRO A 180 -2.32 -12.47 -11.44
C PRO A 180 -2.69 -11.44 -10.37
N PHE A 181 -2.49 -10.16 -10.69
CA PHE A 181 -2.72 -9.05 -9.77
C PHE A 181 -3.55 -7.99 -10.48
N ARG A 182 -4.75 -7.70 -9.95
CA ARG A 182 -5.69 -6.73 -10.53
C ARG A 182 -6.40 -5.99 -9.41
N ILE A 183 -6.72 -4.72 -9.67
CA ILE A 183 -7.59 -3.97 -8.77
C ILE A 183 -8.99 -4.60 -8.74
N THR A 184 -9.61 -4.59 -7.58
CA THR A 184 -11.02 -4.98 -7.42
C THR A 184 -11.89 -3.73 -7.32
N PRO A 185 -13.21 -3.82 -7.54
CA PRO A 185 -14.12 -2.70 -7.35
C PRO A 185 -14.09 -2.12 -5.93
N ILE A 186 -13.88 -2.96 -4.90
CA ILE A 186 -13.76 -2.53 -3.51
C ILE A 186 -12.51 -1.65 -3.33
N VAL A 187 -11.36 -2.12 -3.83
CA VAL A 187 -10.09 -1.39 -3.71
C VAL A 187 -10.10 -0.11 -4.56
N ALA A 188 -10.70 -0.16 -5.75
CA ALA A 188 -10.86 1.01 -6.61
C ALA A 188 -11.78 2.06 -5.98
N SER A 189 -12.90 1.64 -5.38
CA SER A 189 -13.80 2.54 -4.66
C SER A 189 -13.11 3.15 -3.43
N PHE A 190 -12.37 2.35 -2.65
CA PHE A 190 -11.51 2.86 -1.59
C PHE A 190 -10.57 3.94 -2.12
N LEU A 191 -9.80 3.65 -3.16
CA LEU A 191 -8.76 4.56 -3.63
C LEU A 191 -9.35 5.89 -4.15
N ALA A 192 -10.47 5.83 -4.88
CA ALA A 192 -11.17 7.02 -5.37
C ALA A 192 -11.62 7.93 -4.22
N HIS A 193 -12.30 7.37 -3.21
CA HIS A 193 -12.83 8.14 -2.09
C HIS A 193 -11.73 8.61 -1.14
N ASP A 194 -10.73 7.76 -0.86
CA ASP A 194 -9.58 8.14 -0.04
C ASP A 194 -8.85 9.34 -0.63
N LEU A 195 -8.57 9.34 -1.93
CA LEU A 195 -7.94 10.47 -2.60
C LEU A 195 -8.82 11.72 -2.58
N HIS A 196 -10.13 11.58 -2.79
CA HIS A 196 -11.08 12.69 -2.69
C HIS A 196 -11.09 13.31 -1.28
N PHE A 197 -11.26 12.50 -0.24
CA PHE A 197 -11.33 12.98 1.14
C PHE A 197 -9.98 13.46 1.69
N ARG A 198 -8.86 13.11 1.05
CA ARG A 198 -7.56 13.78 1.26
C ARG A 198 -7.46 15.16 0.60
N GLY A 199 -8.52 15.63 -0.02
CA GLY A 199 -8.66 16.99 -0.57
C GLY A 199 -8.22 17.14 -2.02
N LEU A 200 -8.02 16.04 -2.76
CA LEU A 200 -7.66 16.12 -4.17
C LEU A 200 -8.89 16.47 -5.01
N GLY A 201 -8.70 17.38 -5.97
CA GLY A 201 -9.70 17.64 -7.01
C GLY A 201 -9.86 16.45 -7.96
N ASP A 202 -11.01 16.38 -8.64
CA ASP A 202 -11.42 15.22 -9.46
C ASP A 202 -10.37 14.76 -10.48
N ASN A 203 -9.74 15.70 -11.21
CA ASN A 203 -8.66 15.36 -12.14
C ASN A 203 -7.43 14.78 -11.44
N SER A 204 -7.05 15.33 -10.28
CA SER A 204 -5.94 14.82 -9.48
C SER A 204 -6.23 13.44 -8.91
N VAL A 205 -7.50 13.14 -8.57
CA VAL A 205 -7.93 11.79 -8.18
C VAL A 205 -7.68 10.82 -9.33
N VAL A 206 -8.14 11.12 -10.55
CA VAL A 206 -8.00 10.24 -11.71
C VAL A 206 -6.53 10.05 -12.13
N GLN A 207 -5.70 11.07 -11.96
CA GLN A 207 -4.28 11.04 -12.37
C GLN A 207 -3.32 10.58 -11.27
N HIS A 208 -3.83 10.22 -10.08
CA HIS A 208 -2.97 9.93 -8.94
C HIS A 208 -2.09 8.68 -9.17
N PRO A 209 -0.79 8.70 -8.82
CA PRO A 209 0.13 7.57 -9.06
C PRO A 209 -0.18 6.32 -8.22
N ASP A 210 -1.10 6.38 -7.27
CA ASP A 210 -1.53 5.19 -6.51
C ASP A 210 -2.29 4.20 -7.39
N TRP A 211 -2.98 4.65 -8.45
CA TRP A 211 -3.63 3.76 -9.41
C TRP A 211 -2.62 2.82 -10.09
N MET A 212 -1.41 3.31 -10.35
CA MET A 212 -0.32 2.54 -10.93
C MET A 212 0.22 1.44 -10.01
N LEU A 213 -0.10 1.45 -8.70
CA LEU A 213 0.19 0.29 -7.84
C LEU A 213 -0.53 -0.98 -8.33
N PHE A 214 -1.64 -0.81 -9.04
CA PHE A 214 -2.44 -1.87 -9.65
C PHE A 214 -2.32 -1.92 -11.18
N GLY A 215 -1.33 -1.23 -11.75
CA GLY A 215 -1.05 -1.25 -13.19
C GLY A 215 -2.00 -0.40 -14.03
N LEU A 216 -2.77 0.50 -13.40
CA LEU A 216 -3.68 1.40 -14.08
C LEU A 216 -2.96 2.72 -14.38
N TYR A 217 -2.76 2.99 -15.66
CA TYR A 217 -2.35 4.32 -16.13
C TYR A 217 -3.57 5.26 -16.17
N PRO A 218 -3.39 6.59 -16.26
CA PRO A 218 -4.52 7.53 -16.20
C PRO A 218 -5.70 7.21 -17.13
N GLU A 219 -5.42 6.70 -18.33
CA GLU A 219 -6.42 6.22 -19.29
C GLU A 219 -7.23 5.02 -18.77
N ASP A 220 -6.56 4.04 -18.15
CA ASP A 220 -7.18 2.87 -17.56
C ASP A 220 -8.00 3.25 -16.32
N THR A 221 -7.47 4.20 -15.52
CA THR A 221 -8.14 4.72 -14.33
C THR A 221 -9.49 5.33 -14.68
N LEU A 222 -9.57 6.12 -15.76
CA LEU A 222 -10.86 6.68 -16.18
C LEU A 222 -11.87 5.57 -16.55
N GLY A 223 -11.40 4.50 -17.18
CA GLY A 223 -12.21 3.30 -17.46
C GLY A 223 -12.71 2.61 -16.19
N GLU A 224 -11.87 2.48 -15.16
CA GLU A 224 -12.25 1.95 -13.85
C GLU A 224 -13.26 2.87 -13.14
N MET A 225 -13.03 4.19 -13.15
CA MET A 225 -13.92 5.18 -12.55
C MET A 225 -15.31 5.17 -13.20
N LYS A 226 -15.39 4.98 -14.53
CA LYS A 226 -16.68 4.77 -15.22
C LYS A 226 -17.39 3.51 -14.75
N ARG A 227 -16.65 2.41 -14.51
CA ARG A 227 -17.21 1.16 -13.98
C ARG A 227 -17.76 1.34 -12.56
N LEU A 228 -17.08 2.09 -11.70
CA LEU A 228 -17.59 2.44 -10.36
C LEU A 228 -18.83 3.34 -10.41
N ALA A 229 -18.85 4.32 -11.32
CA ALA A 229 -20.00 5.19 -11.52
C ALA A 229 -21.25 4.41 -11.97
N MET A 230 -21.09 3.43 -12.88
CA MET A 230 -22.17 2.52 -13.28
C MET A 230 -22.71 1.67 -12.12
N LYS A 231 -21.87 1.37 -11.12
CA LYS A 231 -22.28 0.70 -9.87
C LYS A 231 -22.86 1.68 -8.84
N GLY A 232 -23.08 2.93 -9.21
CA GLY A 232 -23.70 3.94 -8.37
C GLY A 232 -22.83 4.45 -7.23
N GLN A 233 -21.51 4.27 -7.26
CA GLN A 233 -20.61 4.78 -6.22
C GLN A 233 -20.58 6.32 -6.21
N PHE A 234 -20.57 6.93 -7.38
CA PHE A 234 -20.62 8.39 -7.61
C PHE A 234 -21.14 8.65 -9.02
N ILE A 235 -21.36 9.92 -9.37
CA ILE A 235 -21.68 10.31 -10.76
C ILE A 235 -20.41 10.86 -11.40
N LEU A 236 -20.03 10.33 -12.56
CA LEU A 236 -18.84 10.76 -13.30
C LEU A 236 -19.25 11.37 -14.63
N GLN A 237 -18.76 12.58 -14.88
CA GLN A 237 -18.79 13.25 -16.18
C GLN A 237 -17.36 13.41 -16.67
N SER A 238 -17.08 13.07 -17.93
CA SER A 238 -15.73 13.23 -18.49
C SER A 238 -15.78 13.71 -19.93
N ALA A 239 -14.98 14.74 -20.24
CA ALA A 239 -14.84 15.32 -21.58
C ALA A 239 -13.46 15.98 -21.74
N GLY A 240 -12.82 15.81 -22.90
CA GLY A 240 -11.56 16.51 -23.23
C GLY A 240 -10.41 16.28 -22.24
N GLY A 241 -10.33 15.12 -21.59
CA GLY A 241 -9.32 14.80 -20.58
C GLY A 241 -9.60 15.36 -19.18
N MET A 242 -10.73 16.06 -18.99
CA MET A 242 -11.20 16.50 -17.68
C MET A 242 -12.29 15.56 -17.15
N ALA A 243 -12.23 15.27 -15.86
CA ALA A 243 -13.22 14.53 -15.10
C ALA A 243 -13.87 15.47 -14.06
N HIS A 244 -15.18 15.33 -13.92
CA HIS A 244 -15.96 15.90 -12.83
C HIS A 244 -16.71 14.77 -12.13
N ILE A 245 -16.61 14.71 -10.80
CA ILE A 245 -17.16 13.64 -9.98
C ILE A 245 -18.09 14.26 -8.95
N ALA A 246 -19.37 13.87 -9.00
CA ALA A 246 -20.31 14.18 -7.93
C ALA A 246 -20.32 13.00 -6.93
N TRP A 247 -19.66 13.25 -5.79
CA TRP A 247 -19.51 12.30 -4.68
C TRP A 247 -20.80 12.19 -3.86
N LYS A 248 -21.18 10.96 -3.51
CA LYS A 248 -22.38 10.70 -2.70
C LYS A 248 -22.09 10.71 -1.21
N LEU A 249 -20.93 10.19 -0.83
CA LEU A 249 -20.47 10.14 0.54
C LEU A 249 -20.02 11.52 1.02
N LYS A 250 -20.25 11.81 2.29
CA LYS A 250 -19.84 13.08 2.91
C LYS A 250 -18.56 12.96 3.70
N SER A 251 -18.18 11.75 4.08
CA SER A 251 -16.94 11.50 4.79
C SER A 251 -16.39 10.09 4.53
N MET A 252 -15.11 9.89 4.87
CA MET A 252 -14.44 8.61 4.71
C MET A 252 -14.97 7.55 5.69
N GLU A 253 -15.57 7.97 6.80
CA GLU A 253 -16.18 7.11 7.82
C GLU A 253 -17.44 6.40 7.34
N GLU A 254 -18.14 6.91 6.32
CA GLU A 254 -19.32 6.26 5.72
C GLU A 254 -18.94 5.11 4.77
N LEU A 255 -17.73 5.16 4.20
CA LEU A 255 -17.28 4.24 3.16
C LEU A 255 -17.19 2.77 3.60
N PRO A 256 -16.73 2.42 4.82
CA PRO A 256 -16.67 1.02 5.26
C PRO A 256 -18.01 0.29 5.14
N ASP A 257 -19.12 0.97 5.41
CA ASP A 257 -20.45 0.36 5.32
C ASP A 257 -20.87 0.13 3.87
N VAL A 258 -20.53 1.05 2.96
CA VAL A 258 -20.76 0.87 1.52
C VAL A 258 -19.92 -0.27 0.96
N LEU A 259 -18.64 -0.36 1.33
CA LEU A 259 -17.74 -1.42 0.85
C LEU A 259 -18.11 -2.80 1.40
N ALA A 260 -18.64 -2.87 2.62
CA ALA A 260 -19.07 -4.13 3.23
C ALA A 260 -20.43 -4.64 2.72
N ALA A 261 -21.24 -3.77 2.11
CA ALA A 261 -22.56 -4.11 1.58
C ALA A 261 -22.54 -4.58 0.11
N GLY A 262 -21.42 -4.41 -0.59
CA GLY A 262 -21.24 -4.75 -2.02
C GLY A 262 -20.37 -5.98 -2.23
#